data_AF-A0A7X5DFG5-F1
#
_entry.id   AF-A0A7X5DFG5-F1
#
_cell.length_a   1.000
_cell.length_b   1.000
_cell.length_c   1.000
_cell.angle_alpha   90.00
_cell.angle_beta   90.00
_cell.angle_gamma   90.00
#
_symmetry.space_group_name_H-M   'P 1'
#
loop_
_entity.id
_entity.type
_entity.pdbx_description
1 polymer ?
#
loop_
_entity_poly.entity_id
_entity_poly.type
_entity_poly.pdbx_seq_one_letter_code
_entity_poly.pdbx_strand_id
1 'polypeptide(L)' 'YQRNNVTNDVLYKNGINCLEMPSAELSRGRGGPRCMSMPAWREAL' A
#
# COMPACT_ATOMS: atom_id res chain seq x y z
N TYR A 1 0.91 -3.84 1.19
CA TYR A 1 1.87 -4.97 1.21
C TYR A 1 1.25 -6.08 2.02
N GLN A 2 1.30 -7.32 1.52
CA GLN A 2 0.64 -8.44 2.19
C GLN A 2 1.22 -8.71 3.59
N ARG A 3 2.51 -8.46 3.86
CA ARG A 3 3.12 -8.71 5.19
C ARG A 3 2.52 -7.89 6.35
N ASN A 4 1.76 -6.83 6.07
CA ASN A 4 1.27 -5.88 7.08
C ASN A 4 -0.15 -6.24 7.56
N ASN A 5 -0.36 -7.49 7.96
CA ASN A 5 -1.69 -8.05 8.28
C ASN A 5 -2.50 -7.16 9.25
N VAL A 6 -1.90 -6.71 10.36
CA VAL A 6 -2.60 -5.90 11.37
C VAL A 6 -3.09 -4.56 10.80
N THR A 7 -2.25 -3.89 10.01
CA THR A 7 -2.63 -2.60 9.40
C THR A 7 -3.66 -2.81 8.31
N ASN A 8 -3.51 -3.85 7.48
CA ASN A 8 -4.46 -4.17 6.42
C ASN A 8 -5.85 -4.48 7.02
N ASP A 9 -5.93 -5.26 8.11
CA ASP A 9 -7.18 -5.55 8.82
C ASP A 9 -7.88 -4.29 9.33
N VAL A 10 -7.13 -3.33 9.86
CA VAL A 10 -7.69 -2.04 10.28
C VAL A 10 -8.25 -1.28 9.09
N LEU A 11 -7.53 -1.24 7.96
CA LEU A 11 -7.98 -0.54 6.75
C LEU A 11 -9.25 -1.20 6.16
N TYR A 12 -9.30 -2.53 6.13
CA TYR A 12 -10.49 -3.29 5.70
C TYR A 12 -11.71 -2.98 6.57
N LYS A 13 -11.54 -2.95 7.91
CA LYS A 13 -12.61 -2.59 8.85
C LYS A 13 -13.12 -1.16 8.70
N ASN A 14 -12.29 -0.26 8.16
CA ASN A 14 -12.68 1.12 7.85
C ASN A 14 -13.29 1.27 6.44
N GLY A 15 -13.59 0.16 5.75
CA GLY A 15 -14.21 0.18 4.42
C GLY A 15 -13.26 0.55 3.28
N ILE A 16 -11.94 0.55 3.52
CA ILE A 16 -10.95 0.84 2.49
C ILE A 16 -10.63 -0.45 1.73
N ASN A 17 -10.76 -0.40 0.39
CA ASN A 17 -10.33 -1.51 -0.46
C ASN A 17 -8.79 -1.53 -0.59
N CYS A 18 -8.14 -2.42 0.17
CA CYS A 18 -6.69 -2.61 0.07
C CYS A 18 -6.32 -3.62 -1.02
N LEU A 19 -5.67 -3.11 -2.07
CA LEU A 19 -5.01 -3.93 -3.09
C LEU A 19 -3.63 -4.35 -2.60
N GLU A 20 -3.53 -5.58 -2.09
CA GLU A 20 -2.29 -6.11 -1.57
C GLU A 20 -1.35 -6.61 -2.67
N MET A 21 -0.05 -6.59 -2.36
CA MET A 21 1.02 -7.08 -3.23
C MET A 21 2.07 -7.78 -2.38
N PRO A 22 2.72 -8.85 -2.89
CA PRO A 22 3.86 -9.48 -2.22
C PRO A 22 4.98 -8.47 -1.96
N SER A 23 5.62 -8.56 -0.80
CA SER A 23 6.55 -7.53 -0.33
C SER A 23 7.93 -8.04 0.05
N ALA A 24 8.29 -9.28 -0.32
CA ALA A 24 9.48 -9.99 0.14
C ALA A 24 10.76 -9.13 0.06
N GLU A 25 11.27 -8.87 -1.15
CA GLU A 25 12.50 -8.09 -1.35
C GLU A 25 12.26 -6.58 -1.28
N LEU A 26 11.15 -6.08 -1.82
CA LEU A 26 10.87 -4.62 -1.89
C LEU A 26 10.83 -3.96 -0.51
N SER A 27 10.28 -4.64 0.50
CA SER A 27 10.23 -4.10 1.86
C SER A 27 11.61 -3.93 2.51
N ARG A 28 12.63 -4.70 2.07
CA ARG A 28 14.00 -4.59 2.57
C ARG A 28 14.66 -3.28 2.16
N GLY A 29 14.24 -2.71 1.03
CA GLY A 29 14.64 -1.37 0.58
C GLY A 29 14.04 -0.23 1.41
N ARG A 30 13.30 -0.53 2.49
CA ARG A 30 12.64 0.45 3.38
C ARG A 30 11.61 1.34 2.66
N GLY A 31 11.08 0.88 1.51
CA GLY A 31 10.15 1.62 0.67
C GLY A 31 8.75 1.03 0.66
N GLY A 32 7.73 1.88 0.86
CA GLY A 32 6.32 1.57 0.61
C GLY A 32 5.90 1.85 -0.84
N PRO A 33 4.69 1.45 -1.27
CA PRO A 33 4.17 1.78 -2.60
C PRO A 33 4.14 3.29 -2.87
N ARG A 34 3.92 4.12 -1.84
CA ARG A 34 3.99 5.59 -1.95
C ARG A 34 5.43 6.11 -2.13
N CYS A 35 6.44 5.42 -1.64
CA CYS A 35 7.85 5.77 -1.87
C CYS A 35 8.29 5.44 -3.30
N MET A 36 7.62 4.49 -3.95
CA MET A 36 7.96 3.97 -5.28
C MET A 36 7.08 4.53 -6.40
N SER A 37 6.32 5.60 -6.12
CA SER A 37 5.41 6.20 -7.10
C SER A 37 5.58 7.72 -7.13
N MET A 38 5.36 8.30 -8.31
CA MET A 38 5.33 9.74 -8.55
C MET A 38 4.08 10.07 -9.38
N PRO A 39 2.95 10.38 -8.74
CA PRO A 39 1.72 10.69 -9.46
C PRO A 39 1.91 11.92 -10.36
N ALA A 40 1.86 11.73 -11.68
CA ALA A 40 2.03 12.83 -12.65
C ALA A 40 0.71 13.59 -12.89
N TRP A 41 -0.42 12.90 -12.82
CA TRP A 41 -1.75 13.46 -13.00
C TRP A 41 -2.78 12.71 -12.15
N ARG A 42 -3.81 13.41 -11.67
CA ARG A 42 -4.99 12.85 -10.99
C ARG A 42 -6.22 13.61 -11.47
N GLU A 43 -7.35 12.92 -11.59
CA GLU A 43 -8.65 13.55 -11.85
C GLU A 43 -9.05 14.45 -10.67
N ALA A 44 -9.82 15.51 -10.95
CA ALA A 44 -10.39 16.33 -9.89
C ALA A 44 -11.37 15.51 -9.05
N LEU A 45 -11.46 15.84 -7.76
CA LEU A 45 -12.35 15.19 -6.81
C LEU A 45 -13.83 15.41 -7.14
#